data_AF-I3YPG5-F1
#
_entry.id   AF-I3YPG5-F1
#
_cell.length_a   1.000
_cell.length_b   1.000
_cell.length_c   1.000
_cell.angle_alpha   90.00
_cell.angle_beta   90.00
_cell.angle_gamma   90.00
#
_symmetry.space_group_name_H-M   'P 1'
#
loop_
_entity.id
_entity.type
_entity.pdbx_description
1 polymer ?
#
loop_
_entity_poly.entity_id
_entity_poly.type
_entity_poly.pdbx_seq_one_letter_code
_entity_poly.pdbx_strand_id
1 'polypeptide(L)'
;MFKKIFESCEDSIVKRVSNPYFGTYIAVLLIDNWELIYTLFTFSSYETRDTRISIIADYISREGGLSWLFVKCALIAFIPFIIYYILLNASGYLSNWFELRLKPWLLKQVDKGLVVDKAEYEKLASRITALQTKADDERKKRMEAEDEIDELQKKFIKLQNEQAVSNPQSIDNPHLEITIPNNDTINKEKNIHYHKILKDIQEKNLDNDFRRLIHLIKAEEYVPDSAIVEYAVLHDLIEKSGSFYSFTDDGAIVAKLFINASLPKIVEPEKE
;
A
#
# COMPACT_ATOMS: atom_id res chain seq x y z
N MET A 1 -34.25 17.29 57.73
CA MET A 1 -34.07 18.60 57.06
C MET A 1 -32.63 18.85 56.65
N PHE A 2 -31.66 18.80 57.58
CA PHE A 2 -30.23 19.00 57.25
C PHE A 2 -29.68 18.08 56.16
N LYS A 3 -30.10 16.82 56.11
CA LYS A 3 -29.69 15.89 55.05
C LYS A 3 -30.16 16.34 53.65
N LYS A 4 -31.41 16.81 53.52
CA LYS A 4 -31.95 17.33 52.24
C LYS A 4 -31.30 18.66 51.84
N ILE A 5 -30.91 19.49 52.81
CA ILE A 5 -30.17 20.73 52.55
C ILE A 5 -28.74 20.40 52.08
N PHE A 6 -28.09 19.43 52.72
CA PHE A 6 -26.75 18.97 52.33
C PHE A 6 -26.76 18.32 50.94
N GLU A 7 -27.72 17.43 50.65
CA GLU A 7 -27.90 16.82 49.31
C GLU A 7 -28.16 17.90 48.25
N SER A 8 -28.97 18.92 48.53
CA SER A 8 -29.25 20.02 47.59
C SER A 8 -28.04 20.95 47.37
N CYS A 9 -27.22 21.16 48.41
CA CYS A 9 -25.97 21.91 48.32
C CYS A 9 -24.89 21.11 47.59
N GLU A 10 -24.76 19.82 47.87
CA GLU A 10 -23.82 18.90 47.22
C GLU A 10 -24.10 18.85 45.72
N ASP A 11 -25.34 18.62 45.30
CA ASP A 11 -25.71 18.63 43.87
C ASP A 11 -25.40 19.97 43.18
N SER A 12 -25.57 21.09 43.89
CA SER A 12 -25.25 22.43 43.35
C SER A 12 -23.76 22.70 43.29
N ILE A 13 -23.00 22.28 44.30
CA ILE A 13 -21.55 22.43 44.36
C ILE A 13 -20.90 21.50 43.34
N VAL A 14 -21.30 20.24 43.28
CA VAL A 14 -20.79 19.26 42.30
C VAL A 14 -21.05 19.78 40.89
N LYS A 15 -22.25 20.27 40.56
CA LYS A 15 -22.55 20.83 39.22
C LYS A 15 -21.71 22.07 38.89
N ARG A 16 -21.41 22.92 39.87
CA ARG A 16 -20.60 24.13 39.66
C ARG A 16 -19.10 23.83 39.63
N VAL A 17 -18.60 22.95 40.48
CA VAL A 17 -17.20 22.50 40.53
C VAL A 17 -16.86 21.57 39.36
N SER A 18 -17.86 20.87 38.79
CA SER A 18 -17.73 20.17 37.51
C SER A 18 -17.37 21.10 36.36
N ASN A 19 -17.65 22.41 36.48
CA ASN A 19 -17.07 23.37 35.56
C ASN A 19 -15.58 23.56 35.93
N PRO A 20 -14.64 23.14 35.06
CA PRO A 20 -13.22 23.21 35.35
C PRO A 20 -12.76 24.64 35.67
N TYR A 21 -13.46 25.66 35.16
CA TYR A 21 -13.15 27.06 35.47
C TYR A 21 -13.47 27.41 36.91
N PHE A 22 -14.62 26.97 37.41
CA PHE A 22 -15.04 27.26 38.77
C PHE A 22 -14.17 26.53 39.79
N GLY A 23 -13.77 25.28 39.49
CA GLY A 23 -12.82 24.53 40.31
C GLY A 23 -11.45 25.22 40.39
N THR A 24 -10.92 25.65 39.24
CA THR A 24 -9.64 26.40 39.18
C THR A 24 -9.75 27.73 39.91
N TYR A 25 -10.87 28.44 39.76
CA TYR A 25 -11.13 29.70 40.46
C TYR A 25 -11.15 29.54 41.98
N ILE A 26 -11.84 28.51 42.50
CA ILE A 26 -11.83 28.21 43.94
C ILE A 26 -10.41 27.90 44.41
N ALA A 27 -9.65 27.09 43.65
CA ALA A 27 -8.26 26.76 44.00
C ALA A 27 -7.36 28.01 44.05
N VAL A 28 -7.46 28.90 43.05
CA VAL A 28 -6.72 30.16 43.02
C VAL A 28 -7.12 31.07 44.19
N LEU A 29 -8.42 31.19 44.48
CA LEU A 29 -8.90 31.96 45.62
C LEU A 29 -8.31 31.42 46.93
N LEU A 30 -8.27 30.09 47.10
CA LEU A 30 -7.75 29.44 48.29
C LEU A 30 -6.24 29.62 48.47
N ILE A 31 -5.48 29.55 47.37
CA ILE A 31 -4.02 29.64 47.39
C ILE A 31 -3.54 31.10 47.48
N ASP A 32 -4.10 32.01 46.67
CA ASP A 32 -3.68 33.42 46.62
C ASP A 32 -4.09 34.18 47.88
N ASN A 33 -5.22 33.80 48.49
CA ASN A 33 -5.75 34.45 49.71
C ASN A 33 -5.66 33.53 50.93
N TRP A 34 -4.60 32.72 51.02
CA TRP A 34 -4.42 31.77 52.11
C TRP A 34 -4.36 32.46 53.48
N GLU A 35 -3.84 33.68 53.57
CA GLU A 35 -3.81 34.49 54.82
C GLU A 35 -5.23 34.82 55.30
N LEU A 36 -6.13 35.20 54.39
CA LEU A 36 -7.53 35.49 54.71
C LEU A 36 -8.25 34.24 55.23
N ILE A 37 -8.01 33.10 54.57
CA ILE A 37 -8.59 31.81 54.96
C ILE A 37 -8.04 31.35 56.30
N TYR A 38 -6.72 31.45 56.49
CA TYR A 38 -6.07 31.13 57.75
C TYR A 38 -6.63 31.97 58.90
N THR A 39 -6.86 33.27 58.67
CA THR A 39 -7.44 34.19 59.66
C THR A 39 -8.93 33.89 59.94
N LEU A 40 -9.66 33.39 58.94
CA LEU A 40 -11.06 32.96 59.07
C LEU A 40 -11.20 31.67 59.90
N PHE A 41 -10.28 30.71 59.75
CA PHE A 41 -10.36 29.39 60.37
C PHE A 41 -9.52 29.24 61.65
N THR A 42 -8.57 30.14 61.92
CA THR A 42 -7.75 30.09 63.13
C THR A 42 -8.37 30.95 64.23
N PHE A 43 -8.67 30.32 65.37
CA PHE A 43 -9.18 31.01 66.56
C PHE A 43 -8.07 31.11 67.60
N SER A 44 -7.44 32.28 67.72
CA SER A 44 -6.58 32.54 68.88
C SER A 44 -7.47 32.89 70.09
N SER A 45 -7.12 32.35 71.26
CA SER A 45 -7.85 32.56 72.51
C SER A 45 -7.71 33.97 73.09
N TYR A 46 -6.83 34.79 72.51
CA TYR A 46 -6.45 36.11 73.01
C TYR A 46 -6.97 37.27 72.13
N GLU A 47 -7.56 36.98 70.96
CA GLU A 47 -8.14 38.00 70.09
C GLU A 47 -9.63 38.21 70.38
N THR A 48 -10.04 39.47 70.51
CA THR A 48 -11.46 39.82 70.51
C THR A 48 -11.98 39.82 69.07
N ARG A 49 -13.29 39.57 68.93
CA ARG A 49 -13.99 39.54 67.64
C ARG A 49 -13.72 40.81 66.81
N ASP A 50 -13.67 41.96 67.46
CA ASP A 50 -13.52 43.25 66.79
C ASP A 50 -12.11 43.43 66.21
N THR A 51 -11.07 42.95 66.90
CA THR A 51 -9.69 42.94 66.39
C THR A 51 -9.60 42.09 65.12
N ARG A 52 -10.30 40.95 65.06
CA ARG A 52 -10.30 40.10 63.87
C ARG A 52 -11.03 40.75 62.69
N ILE A 53 -12.17 41.38 62.93
CA ILE A 53 -12.89 42.13 61.89
C ILE A 53 -11.98 43.23 61.33
N SER A 54 -11.22 43.92 62.18
CA SER A 54 -10.26 44.92 61.71
C SER A 54 -9.14 44.33 60.86
N ILE A 55 -8.58 43.17 61.22
CA ILE A 55 -7.54 42.49 60.43
C ILE A 55 -8.06 42.10 59.05
N ILE A 56 -9.27 41.53 58.98
CA ILE A 56 -9.90 41.13 57.72
C ILE A 56 -10.24 42.37 56.87
N ALA A 57 -10.79 43.42 57.49
CA ALA A 57 -11.14 44.65 56.80
C ALA A 57 -9.90 45.37 56.27
N ASP A 58 -8.79 45.37 57.02
CA ASP A 58 -7.52 45.95 56.59
C ASP A 58 -6.90 45.16 55.44
N TYR A 59 -6.90 43.82 55.51
CA TYR A 59 -6.49 42.95 54.40
C TYR A 59 -7.29 43.22 53.11
N ILE A 60 -8.62 43.25 53.22
CA ILE A 60 -9.51 43.52 52.08
C ILE A 60 -9.27 44.92 51.53
N SER A 61 -9.06 45.92 52.39
CA SER A 61 -8.80 47.29 51.96
C SER A 61 -7.44 47.44 51.27
N ARG A 62 -6.41 46.76 51.78
CA ARG A 62 -5.06 46.72 51.20
C ARG A 62 -5.06 46.11 49.80
N GLU A 63 -5.84 45.05 49.59
CA GLU A 63 -6.02 44.43 48.28
C GLU A 63 -6.97 45.22 47.36
N GLY A 64 -7.35 46.46 47.67
CA GLY A 64 -8.20 47.28 46.78
C GLY A 64 -9.70 46.98 46.85
N GLY A 65 -10.12 46.30 47.93
CA GLY A 65 -11.51 46.01 48.23
C GLY A 65 -11.96 44.61 47.82
N LEU A 66 -13.12 44.21 48.35
CA LEU A 66 -13.67 42.86 48.18
C LEU A 66 -13.99 42.54 46.72
N SER A 67 -14.44 43.54 45.96
CA SER A 67 -14.69 43.38 44.52
C SER A 67 -13.40 43.10 43.74
N TRP A 68 -12.32 43.83 44.04
CA TRP A 68 -11.05 43.66 43.35
C TRP A 68 -10.40 42.32 43.64
N LEU A 69 -10.48 41.85 44.89
CA LEU A 69 -9.97 40.54 45.30
C LEU A 69 -10.56 39.40 44.45
N PHE A 70 -11.89 39.37 44.30
CA PHE A 70 -12.55 38.34 43.49
C PHE A 70 -12.27 38.49 41.99
N VAL A 71 -12.21 39.71 41.47
CA VAL A 71 -11.88 39.98 40.06
C VAL A 71 -10.44 39.55 39.74
N LYS A 72 -9.48 39.88 40.61
CA LYS A 72 -8.08 39.45 40.50
C LYS A 72 -7.97 37.93 40.44
N CYS A 73 -8.65 37.23 41.36
CA CYS A 73 -8.67 35.76 41.35
C CYS A 73 -9.30 35.19 40.08
N ALA A 74 -10.37 35.80 39.57
CA ALA A 74 -11.03 35.38 38.33
C ALA A 74 -10.11 35.55 37.10
N LEU A 75 -9.38 36.67 37.03
CA LEU A 75 -8.41 36.92 35.96
C LEU A 75 -7.25 35.91 35.99
N ILE A 76 -6.70 35.63 37.18
CA ILE A 76 -5.61 34.66 37.34
C ILE A 76 -6.09 33.25 36.98
N ALA A 77 -7.31 32.88 37.39
CA ALA A 77 -7.90 31.59 37.05
C ALA A 77 -8.13 31.39 35.53
N PHE A 78 -8.14 32.48 34.75
CA PHE A 78 -8.28 32.41 33.29
C PHE A 78 -6.96 32.06 32.57
N ILE A 79 -5.80 32.35 33.18
CA ILE A 79 -4.47 32.04 32.63
C ILE A 79 -4.30 30.56 32.28
N PRO A 80 -4.57 29.59 33.18
CA PRO A 80 -4.44 28.17 32.84
C PRO A 80 -5.38 27.73 31.73
N PHE A 81 -6.52 28.40 31.52
CA PHE A 81 -7.40 28.14 30.37
C PHE A 81 -6.74 28.54 29.06
N ILE A 82 -6.15 29.74 29.01
CA ILE A 82 -5.40 30.19 27.82
C ILE A 82 -4.29 29.19 27.50
N ILE A 83 -3.51 28.79 28.51
CA ILE A 83 -2.44 27.80 28.36
C ILE A 83 -2.99 26.47 27.87
N TYR A 84 -4.08 25.98 28.46
CA TYR A 84 -4.73 24.73 28.05
C TYR A 84 -5.13 24.76 26.57
N TYR A 85 -5.75 25.84 26.10
CA TYR A 85 -6.12 25.96 24.69
C TYR A 85 -4.90 26.03 23.78
N ILE A 86 -3.84 26.72 24.18
CA ILE A 86 -2.58 26.74 23.42
C ILE A 86 -1.99 25.33 23.33
N LEU A 87 -1.95 24.59 24.44
CA LEU A 87 -1.45 23.21 24.47
C LEU A 87 -2.31 22.28 23.62
N LEU A 88 -3.62 22.43 23.65
CA LEU A 88 -4.54 21.63 22.84
C LEU A 88 -4.29 21.85 21.34
N ASN A 89 -4.15 23.10 20.92
CA ASN A 89 -3.83 23.44 19.54
C ASN A 89 -2.41 22.98 19.15
N ALA A 90 -1.43 23.14 20.04
CA ALA A 90 -0.07 22.67 19.83
C ALA A 90 -0.02 21.14 19.70
N SER A 91 -0.79 20.41 20.50
CA SER A 91 -0.93 18.95 20.39
C SER A 91 -1.53 18.53 19.05
N GLY A 92 -2.58 19.22 18.60
CA GLY A 92 -3.18 18.98 17.29
C GLY A 92 -2.19 19.26 16.15
N TYR A 93 -1.46 20.38 16.23
CA TYR A 93 -0.42 20.73 15.28
C TYR A 93 0.71 19.68 15.26
N LEU A 94 1.16 19.24 16.43
CA LEU A 94 2.21 18.23 16.56
C LEU A 94 1.77 16.89 15.99
N SER A 95 0.52 16.47 16.25
CA SER A 95 -0.04 15.25 15.68
C SER A 95 -0.09 15.31 14.16
N ASN A 96 -0.59 16.42 13.61
CA ASN A 96 -0.67 16.61 12.16
C ASN A 96 0.73 16.68 11.52
N TRP A 97 1.69 17.32 12.19
CA TRP A 97 3.08 17.35 11.74
C TRP A 97 3.72 15.96 11.78
N PHE A 98 3.43 15.16 12.80
CA PHE A 98 3.91 13.79 12.89
C PHE A 98 3.33 12.92 11.76
N GLU A 99 2.03 13.01 11.49
CA GLU A 99 1.39 12.23 10.43
C GLU A 99 1.82 12.66 9.03
N LEU A 100 1.88 13.96 8.76
CA LEU A 100 2.18 14.50 7.43
C LEU A 100 3.66 14.55 7.11
N ARG A 101 4.54 14.60 8.13
CA ARG A 101 5.97 14.84 7.91
C ARG A 101 6.85 13.73 8.48
N LEU A 102 6.65 13.34 9.73
CA LEU A 102 7.53 12.35 10.36
C LEU A 102 7.24 10.93 9.85
N LYS A 103 5.97 10.54 9.77
CA LYS A 103 5.55 9.22 9.28
C LYS A 103 6.05 8.92 7.86
N PRO A 104 5.85 9.78 6.84
CA PRO A 104 6.40 9.52 5.50
C PRO A 104 7.93 9.58 5.48
N TRP A 105 8.56 10.45 6.28
CA TRP A 105 10.02 10.49 6.37
C TRP A 105 10.60 9.20 6.95
N LEU A 106 9.99 8.67 8.00
CA LEU A 106 10.40 7.42 8.65
C LEU A 106 10.17 6.22 7.71
N LEU A 107 9.00 6.17 7.06
CA LEU A 107 8.68 5.13 6.08
C LEU A 107 9.66 5.14 4.90
N LYS A 108 10.06 6.32 4.41
CA LYS A 108 11.07 6.45 3.35
C LYS A 108 12.46 5.92 3.76
N GLN A 109 12.80 5.96 5.05
CA GLN A 109 14.07 5.41 5.55
C GLN A 109 14.01 3.91 5.81
N VAL A 110 12.89 3.40 6.34
CA VAL A 110 12.76 2.00 6.78
C VAL A 110 12.38 1.07 5.63
N ASP A 111 11.61 1.54 4.66
CA ASP A 111 11.15 0.69 3.56
C ASP A 111 11.10 1.47 2.23
N LYS A 112 12.21 1.43 1.49
CA LYS A 112 12.32 2.06 0.16
C LYS A 112 11.40 1.39 -0.88
N GLY A 113 10.80 0.23 -0.59
CA GLY A 113 10.03 -0.55 -1.54
C GLY A 113 8.51 -0.32 -1.50
N LEU A 114 7.94 0.12 -0.38
CA LEU A 114 6.48 0.04 -0.16
C LEU A 114 5.75 1.39 -0.23
N VAL A 115 6.45 2.52 -0.10
CA VAL A 115 5.83 3.85 -0.07
C VAL A 115 6.32 4.67 -1.24
N VAL A 116 5.65 4.51 -2.37
CA VAL A 116 5.86 5.33 -3.57
C VAL A 116 5.23 6.70 -3.32
N ASP A 117 5.98 7.75 -3.59
CA ASP A 117 5.48 9.12 -3.47
C ASP A 117 4.25 9.29 -4.37
N LYS A 118 3.22 10.03 -3.92
CA LYS A 118 1.95 10.15 -4.69
C LYS A 118 2.21 10.68 -6.11
N ALA A 119 3.21 11.56 -6.25
CA ALA A 119 3.65 12.07 -7.53
C ALA A 119 4.26 10.98 -8.44
N GLU A 120 5.00 10.03 -7.88
CA GLU A 120 5.55 8.89 -8.62
C GLU A 120 4.44 7.90 -9.01
N TYR A 121 3.44 7.69 -8.14
CA TYR A 121 2.27 6.88 -8.45
C TYR A 121 1.47 7.47 -9.62
N GLU A 122 1.16 8.77 -9.61
CA GLU A 122 0.44 9.44 -10.70
C GLU A 122 1.24 9.40 -12.02
N LYS A 123 2.57 9.54 -11.94
CA LYS A 123 3.46 9.39 -13.10
C LYS A 123 3.48 7.95 -13.64
N LEU A 124 3.42 6.94 -12.77
CA LEU A 124 3.37 5.55 -13.19
C LEU A 124 2.01 5.20 -13.78
N ALA A 125 0.91 5.64 -13.15
CA ALA A 125 -0.45 5.45 -13.64
C ALA A 125 -0.65 6.07 -15.03
N SER A 126 -0.19 7.30 -15.23
CA SER A 126 -0.23 7.97 -16.55
C SER A 126 0.63 7.27 -17.61
N ARG A 127 1.74 6.63 -17.21
CA ARG A 127 2.57 5.85 -18.12
C ARG A 127 1.90 4.53 -18.50
N ILE A 128 1.22 3.87 -17.56
CA ILE A 128 0.45 2.65 -17.81
C ILE A 128 -0.70 2.94 -18.78
N THR A 129 -1.46 4.01 -18.55
CA THR A 129 -2.56 4.37 -19.47
C THR A 129 -2.05 4.68 -20.86
N ALA A 130 -0.95 5.43 -20.99
CA ALA A 130 -0.33 5.71 -22.29
C ALA A 130 0.14 4.43 -23.01
N LEU A 131 0.71 3.47 -22.28
CA LEU A 131 1.14 2.18 -22.84
C LEU A 131 -0.06 1.32 -23.27
N GLN A 132 -1.14 1.31 -22.49
CA GLN A 132 -2.38 0.62 -22.87
C GLN A 132 -2.97 1.21 -24.16
N THR A 133 -3.09 2.54 -24.26
CA THR A 133 -3.55 3.19 -25.48
C THR A 133 -2.68 2.82 -26.68
N LYS A 134 -1.35 2.80 -26.51
CA LYS A 134 -0.43 2.41 -27.59
C LYS A 134 -0.62 0.94 -28.00
N ALA A 135 -0.82 0.03 -27.05
CA ALA A 135 -1.06 -1.38 -27.32
C ALA A 135 -2.40 -1.61 -28.06
N ASP A 136 -3.44 -0.87 -27.68
CA ASP A 136 -4.74 -0.93 -28.35
C ASP A 136 -4.68 -0.37 -29.77
N ASP A 137 -3.94 0.72 -30.00
CA ASP A 137 -3.68 1.25 -31.34
C ASP A 137 -2.90 0.26 -32.23
N GLU A 138 -1.89 -0.41 -31.68
CA GLU A 138 -1.13 -1.45 -32.40
C GLU A 138 -2.02 -2.64 -32.76
N ARG A 139 -2.90 -3.08 -31.85
CA ARG A 139 -3.88 -4.14 -32.12
C ARG A 139 -4.87 -3.74 -33.22
N LYS A 140 -5.38 -2.52 -33.17
CA LYS A 140 -6.30 -2.01 -34.19
C LYS A 140 -5.65 -1.99 -35.57
N LYS A 141 -4.42 -1.49 -35.68
CA LYS A 141 -3.67 -1.50 -36.95
C LYS A 141 -3.39 -2.90 -37.47
N ARG A 142 -3.12 -3.87 -36.59
CA ARG A 142 -2.95 -5.28 -37.00
C ARG A 142 -4.24 -5.87 -37.54
N MET A 143 -5.37 -5.60 -36.88
CA MET A 143 -6.69 -6.04 -37.33
C MET A 143 -7.04 -5.45 -38.70
N GLU A 144 -6.81 -4.14 -38.89
CA GLU A 144 -6.99 -3.48 -40.19
C GLU A 144 -6.11 -4.11 -41.29
N ALA A 145 -4.85 -4.42 -40.98
CA ALA A 145 -3.95 -5.08 -41.92
C ALA A 145 -4.36 -6.53 -42.23
N GLU A 146 -4.86 -7.28 -41.25
CA GLU A 146 -5.39 -8.64 -41.45
C GLU A 146 -6.66 -8.61 -42.33
N ASP A 147 -7.56 -7.67 -42.10
CA ASP A 147 -8.76 -7.47 -42.93
C ASP A 147 -8.37 -7.13 -44.39
N GLU A 148 -7.36 -6.28 -44.59
CA GLU A 148 -6.82 -5.97 -45.93
C GLU A 148 -6.21 -7.20 -46.60
N ILE A 149 -5.47 -8.04 -45.86
CA ILE A 149 -4.91 -9.30 -46.37
C ILE A 149 -6.04 -10.23 -46.81
N ASP A 150 -7.08 -10.40 -45.98
CA ASP A 150 -8.22 -11.24 -46.29
C ASP A 150 -8.98 -10.75 -47.53
N GLU A 151 -9.16 -9.44 -47.68
CA GLU A 151 -9.75 -8.84 -48.88
C GLU A 151 -8.90 -9.10 -50.13
N LEU A 152 -7.58 -8.90 -50.03
CA LEU A 152 -6.65 -9.13 -51.13
C LEU A 152 -6.63 -10.61 -51.52
N GLN A 153 -6.65 -11.52 -50.56
CA GLN A 153 -6.72 -12.96 -50.80
C GLN A 153 -8.05 -13.35 -51.48
N LYS A 154 -9.18 -12.79 -51.05
CA LYS A 154 -10.48 -12.98 -51.72
C LYS A 154 -10.44 -12.45 -53.16
N LYS A 155 -9.82 -11.30 -53.40
CA LYS A 155 -9.64 -10.74 -54.76
C LYS A 155 -8.73 -11.63 -55.62
N PHE A 156 -7.64 -12.15 -55.05
CA PHE A 156 -6.71 -13.04 -55.73
C PHE A 156 -7.39 -14.36 -56.15
N ILE A 157 -8.15 -14.98 -55.24
CA ILE A 157 -8.93 -16.20 -55.54
C ILE A 157 -9.95 -15.96 -56.65
N LYS A 158 -10.65 -14.82 -56.63
CA LYS A 158 -11.60 -14.46 -57.70
C LYS A 158 -10.91 -14.32 -59.06
N LEU A 159 -9.79 -13.60 -59.12
CA LEU A 159 -9.01 -13.43 -60.35
C LEU A 159 -8.44 -14.76 -60.86
N GLN A 160 -7.96 -15.64 -59.98
CA GLN A 160 -7.48 -16.96 -60.35
C GLN A 160 -8.61 -17.84 -60.91
N ASN A 161 -9.80 -17.79 -60.33
CA ASN A 161 -10.97 -18.52 -60.83
C ASN A 161 -11.46 -17.96 -62.18
N GLU A 162 -11.42 -16.64 -62.38
CA GLU A 162 -11.74 -16.01 -63.67
C GLU A 162 -10.72 -16.37 -64.76
N GLN A 163 -9.43 -16.49 -64.42
CA GLN A 163 -8.37 -16.97 -65.32
C GLN A 163 -8.50 -18.47 -65.63
N ALA A 164 -8.93 -19.29 -64.66
CA ALA A 164 -9.18 -20.72 -64.87
C ALA A 164 -10.40 -20.99 -65.78
N VAL A 165 -11.41 -20.11 -65.77
CA VAL A 165 -12.60 -20.22 -66.65
C VAL A 165 -12.29 -19.75 -68.09
N SER A 166 -11.24 -18.94 -68.29
CA SER A 166 -10.88 -18.37 -69.60
C SER A 166 -9.79 -19.13 -70.36
N ASN A 167 -9.21 -20.20 -69.80
CA ASN A 167 -8.13 -20.97 -70.45
C ASN A 167 -8.25 -22.49 -70.20
N PRO A 168 -8.88 -23.28 -71.09
CA PRO A 168 -9.06 -24.71 -70.90
C PRO A 168 -7.90 -25.51 -71.53
N GLN A 169 -6.68 -25.45 -70.98
CA GLN A 169 -5.60 -26.36 -71.39
C GLN A 169 -4.42 -26.39 -70.41
N SER A 170 -4.46 -27.36 -69.47
CA SER A 170 -3.33 -28.10 -68.84
C SER A 170 -3.84 -28.75 -67.53
N ILE A 171 -4.38 -29.97 -67.58
CA ILE A 171 -3.71 -31.26 -67.27
C ILE A 171 -3.35 -31.43 -65.78
N ASP A 172 -4.08 -32.38 -65.16
CA ASP A 172 -3.67 -33.42 -64.21
C ASP A 172 -2.47 -33.16 -63.29
N ASN A 173 -2.74 -33.03 -61.99
CA ASN A 173 -1.91 -33.59 -60.91
C ASN A 173 -2.73 -33.68 -59.60
N PRO A 174 -3.06 -34.88 -59.10
CA PRO A 174 -3.77 -35.06 -57.84
C PRO A 174 -2.76 -35.17 -56.68
N HIS A 175 -2.07 -34.09 -56.32
CA HIS A 175 -1.38 -33.97 -55.02
C HIS A 175 -1.14 -32.49 -54.71
N LEU A 176 -2.15 -31.84 -54.15
CA LEU A 176 -1.98 -30.64 -53.35
C LEU A 176 -2.44 -31.00 -51.94
N GLU A 177 -1.51 -31.57 -51.17
CA GLU A 177 -1.59 -31.45 -49.72
C GLU A 177 -1.73 -29.96 -49.42
N ILE A 178 -2.86 -29.59 -48.81
CA ILE A 178 -3.04 -28.30 -48.20
C ILE A 178 -2.10 -28.29 -47.00
N THR A 179 -0.85 -27.87 -47.20
CA THR A 179 0.00 -27.45 -46.10
C THR A 179 -0.62 -26.19 -45.53
N ILE A 180 -1.45 -26.36 -44.52
CA ILE A 180 -1.81 -25.29 -43.60
C ILE A 180 -0.48 -24.69 -43.14
N PRO A 181 -0.22 -23.39 -43.32
CA PRO A 181 0.98 -22.77 -42.79
C PRO A 181 0.86 -22.78 -41.27
N ASN A 182 1.33 -23.86 -40.64
CA ASN A 182 1.66 -23.86 -39.23
C ASN A 182 2.71 -22.77 -39.06
N ASN A 183 2.29 -21.64 -38.48
CA ASN A 183 3.14 -20.49 -38.21
C ASN A 183 4.15 -20.76 -37.05
N ASP A 184 4.32 -22.03 -36.66
CA ASP A 184 5.31 -22.48 -35.70
C ASP A 184 6.59 -22.92 -36.44
N THR A 185 7.22 -22.00 -37.16
CA THR A 185 8.65 -22.15 -37.49
C THR A 185 9.47 -21.82 -36.25
N ILE A 186 9.31 -22.64 -35.21
CA ILE A 186 10.19 -22.63 -34.05
C ILE A 186 11.56 -23.13 -34.54
N ASN A 187 12.56 -22.26 -34.40
CA ASN A 187 13.96 -22.47 -34.74
C ASN A 187 14.39 -23.93 -34.51
N LYS A 188 14.73 -24.64 -35.60
CA LYS A 188 15.09 -26.07 -35.59
C LYS A 188 16.20 -26.38 -34.57
N GLU A 189 17.13 -25.45 -34.36
CA GLU A 189 18.21 -25.55 -33.37
C GLU A 189 17.72 -25.41 -31.92
N LYS A 190 16.80 -24.49 -31.63
CA LYS A 190 16.23 -24.31 -30.28
C LYS A 190 15.42 -25.53 -29.85
N ASN A 191 14.65 -26.12 -30.76
CA ASN A 191 13.91 -27.36 -30.48
C ASN A 191 14.84 -28.55 -30.17
N ILE A 192 15.96 -28.69 -30.89
CA ILE A 192 16.97 -29.73 -30.60
C ILE A 192 17.58 -29.50 -29.21
N HIS A 193 17.86 -28.26 -28.84
CA HIS A 193 18.40 -27.91 -27.53
C HIS A 193 17.45 -28.26 -26.39
N TYR A 194 16.15 -27.93 -26.51
CA TYR A 194 15.14 -28.27 -25.52
C TYR A 194 14.94 -29.78 -25.36
N HIS A 195 14.95 -30.53 -26.47
CA HIS A 195 14.88 -31.99 -26.41
C HIS A 195 16.09 -32.61 -25.69
N LYS A 196 17.29 -32.06 -25.90
CA LYS A 196 18.49 -32.52 -25.20
C LYS A 196 18.39 -32.28 -23.68
N ILE A 197 17.95 -31.10 -23.27
CA ILE A 197 17.77 -30.77 -21.84
C ILE A 197 16.76 -31.71 -21.18
N LEU A 198 15.62 -31.96 -21.83
CA LEU A 198 14.59 -32.87 -21.32
C LEU A 198 15.09 -34.31 -21.20
N LYS A 199 15.87 -34.76 -22.19
CA LYS A 199 16.50 -36.09 -22.16
C LYS A 199 17.53 -36.21 -21.05
N ASP A 200 18.37 -35.19 -20.85
CA ASP A 200 19.37 -35.17 -19.78
C ASP A 200 18.73 -35.15 -18.38
N ILE A 201 17.55 -34.53 -18.22
CA ILE A 201 16.77 -34.57 -16.96
C ILE A 201 16.22 -35.97 -16.69
N GLN A 202 15.72 -36.66 -17.73
CA GLN A 202 15.23 -38.03 -17.65
C GLN A 202 16.34 -39.04 -17.36
N GLU A 203 17.49 -38.94 -18.05
CA GLU A 203 18.64 -39.82 -17.84
C GLU A 203 19.23 -39.69 -16.43
N LYS A 204 19.07 -38.53 -15.79
CA LYS A 204 19.52 -38.28 -14.41
C LYS A 204 18.48 -38.62 -13.34
N ASN A 205 17.31 -39.16 -13.70
CA ASN A 205 16.18 -39.42 -12.79
C ASN A 205 15.71 -38.18 -12.00
N LEU A 206 15.84 -36.99 -12.57
CA LEU A 206 15.49 -35.72 -11.90
C LEU A 206 14.06 -35.25 -12.21
N ASP A 207 13.22 -36.10 -12.83
CA ASP A 207 11.87 -35.72 -13.26
C ASP A 207 10.99 -35.19 -12.12
N ASN A 208 11.04 -35.85 -10.96
CA ASN A 208 10.26 -35.45 -9.78
C ASN A 208 10.76 -34.12 -9.21
N ASP A 209 12.08 -33.92 -9.20
CA ASP A 209 12.71 -32.71 -8.69
C ASP A 209 12.46 -31.52 -9.62
N PHE A 210 12.49 -31.74 -10.93
CA PHE A 210 12.16 -30.74 -11.94
C PHE A 210 10.68 -30.38 -11.91
N ARG A 211 9.79 -31.37 -11.74
CA ARG A 211 8.35 -31.12 -11.56
C ARG A 211 8.06 -30.29 -10.31
N ARG A 212 8.76 -30.60 -9.21
CA ARG A 212 8.65 -29.85 -7.95
C ARG A 212 9.18 -28.43 -8.12
N LEU A 213 10.32 -28.24 -8.78
CA LEU A 213 10.88 -26.94 -9.12
C LEU A 213 9.89 -26.09 -9.90
N ILE A 214 9.24 -26.66 -10.93
CA ILE A 214 8.25 -25.94 -11.72
C ILE A 214 7.04 -25.50 -10.89
N HIS A 215 6.57 -26.36 -9.98
CA HIS A 215 5.48 -26.01 -9.09
C HIS A 215 5.85 -24.87 -8.14
N LEU A 216 7.04 -24.93 -7.51
CA LEU A 216 7.50 -23.92 -6.57
C LEU A 216 7.68 -22.55 -7.24
N ILE A 217 8.27 -22.52 -8.44
CA ILE A 217 8.44 -21.26 -9.19
C ILE A 217 7.10 -20.67 -9.63
N LYS A 218 6.14 -21.51 -10.08
CA LYS A 218 4.79 -21.04 -10.43
C LYS A 218 3.97 -20.55 -9.24
N ALA A 219 4.23 -21.10 -8.06
CA ALA A 219 3.57 -20.70 -6.81
C ALA A 219 4.25 -19.51 -6.12
N GLU A 220 5.33 -18.96 -6.69
CA GLU A 220 6.16 -17.90 -6.10
C GLU A 220 6.69 -18.28 -4.69
N GLU A 221 6.86 -19.58 -4.44
CA GLU A 221 7.32 -20.12 -3.16
C GLU A 221 8.85 -20.20 -3.09
N TYR A 222 9.39 -20.29 -1.87
CA TYR A 222 10.82 -20.48 -1.65
C TYR A 222 11.31 -21.80 -2.27
N VAL A 223 12.28 -21.69 -3.18
CA VAL A 223 12.93 -22.85 -3.81
C VAL A 223 14.19 -23.20 -3.01
N PRO A 224 14.26 -24.40 -2.41
CA PRO A 224 15.46 -24.83 -1.71
C PRO A 224 16.61 -25.11 -2.70
N ASP A 225 17.82 -24.70 -2.32
CA ASP A 225 19.03 -25.00 -3.08
C ASP A 225 19.17 -26.52 -3.25
N SER A 226 19.16 -26.97 -4.50
CA SER A 226 19.18 -28.38 -4.86
C SER A 226 19.90 -28.57 -6.20
N ALA A 227 20.37 -29.78 -6.47
CA ALA A 227 21.11 -30.08 -7.71
C ALA A 227 20.33 -29.72 -8.98
N ILE A 228 18.99 -29.76 -8.94
CA ILE A 228 18.14 -29.36 -10.05
C ILE A 228 18.09 -27.85 -10.25
N VAL A 229 18.22 -27.05 -9.19
CA VAL A 229 18.30 -25.59 -9.24
C VAL A 229 19.62 -25.16 -9.86
N GLU A 230 20.73 -25.76 -9.43
CA GLU A 230 22.05 -25.51 -10.04
C GLU A 230 22.07 -25.88 -11.52
N TYR A 231 21.49 -27.03 -11.87
CA TYR A 231 21.34 -27.46 -13.26
C TYR A 231 20.46 -26.50 -14.08
N ALA A 232 19.32 -26.08 -13.53
CA ALA A 232 18.41 -25.16 -14.21
C ALA A 232 19.00 -23.76 -14.40
N VAL A 233 19.82 -23.27 -13.47
CA VAL A 233 20.57 -22.02 -13.63
C VAL A 233 21.67 -22.18 -14.69
N LEU A 234 22.41 -23.31 -14.68
CA LEU A 234 23.49 -23.55 -15.63
C LEU A 234 23.00 -23.66 -17.08
N HIS A 235 21.80 -24.19 -17.28
CA HIS A 235 21.14 -24.29 -18.59
C HIS A 235 20.20 -23.12 -18.91
N ASP A 236 20.32 -22.01 -18.16
CA ASP A 236 19.57 -20.77 -18.39
C ASP A 236 18.04 -20.98 -18.44
N LEU A 237 17.53 -21.95 -17.69
CA LEU A 237 16.10 -22.24 -17.55
C LEU A 237 15.45 -21.39 -16.47
N ILE A 238 16.22 -21.03 -15.43
CA ILE A 238 15.75 -20.20 -14.33
C ILE A 238 16.77 -19.11 -14.05
N GLU A 239 16.29 -17.92 -13.74
CA GLU A 239 17.10 -16.79 -13.30
C GLU A 239 16.79 -16.48 -11.83
N LYS A 240 17.77 -15.93 -11.12
CA LYS A 240 17.60 -15.52 -9.73
C LYS A 240 17.32 -14.02 -9.66
N SER A 241 16.12 -13.66 -9.24
CA SER A 241 15.74 -12.27 -8.96
C SER A 241 15.62 -12.07 -7.46
N GLY A 242 16.71 -11.63 -6.83
CA GLY A 242 16.79 -11.44 -5.37
C GLY A 242 16.70 -12.76 -4.59
N SER A 243 15.63 -12.93 -3.81
CA SER A 243 15.35 -14.13 -3.00
C SER A 243 14.49 -15.18 -3.71
N PHE A 244 14.09 -14.93 -4.97
CA PHE A 244 13.18 -15.79 -5.73
C PHE A 244 13.80 -16.21 -7.06
N TYR A 245 13.32 -17.34 -7.60
CA TYR A 245 13.68 -17.83 -8.93
C TYR A 245 12.51 -17.62 -9.89
N SER A 246 12.79 -17.10 -11.08
CA SER A 246 11.83 -16.96 -12.19
C SER A 246 12.26 -17.80 -13.39
N PHE A 247 11.29 -18.20 -14.22
CA PHE A 247 11.60 -18.83 -15.50
C PHE A 247 12.10 -17.80 -16.50
N THR A 248 13.17 -18.13 -17.21
CA THR A 248 13.56 -17.42 -18.43
C THR A 248 12.59 -17.75 -19.57
N ASP A 249 12.64 -17.00 -20.68
CA ASP A 249 11.80 -17.28 -21.86
C ASP A 249 11.97 -18.72 -22.36
N ASP A 250 13.22 -19.20 -22.41
CA ASP A 250 13.56 -20.56 -22.83
C ASP A 250 13.13 -21.59 -21.76
N GLY A 251 13.30 -21.29 -20.47
CA GLY A 251 12.84 -22.14 -19.36
C GLY A 251 11.32 -22.29 -19.27
N ALA A 252 10.56 -21.25 -19.59
CA ALA A 252 9.10 -21.29 -19.63
C ALA A 252 8.59 -22.21 -20.75
N ILE A 253 9.30 -22.26 -21.89
CA ILE A 253 9.01 -23.18 -23.00
C ILE A 253 9.31 -24.62 -22.59
N VAL A 254 10.48 -24.89 -21.99
CA VAL A 254 10.85 -26.23 -21.51
C VAL A 254 9.89 -26.72 -20.44
N ALA A 255 9.48 -25.87 -19.49
CA ALA A 255 8.50 -26.21 -18.46
C ALA A 255 7.11 -26.52 -19.04
N LYS A 256 6.68 -25.80 -20.09
CA LYS A 256 5.43 -26.10 -20.82
C LYS A 256 5.51 -27.43 -21.56
N LEU A 257 6.62 -27.70 -22.25
CA LEU A 257 6.87 -28.96 -22.95
C LEU A 257 6.90 -30.16 -21.98
N PHE A 258 7.51 -30.00 -20.81
CA PHE A 258 7.57 -31.03 -19.78
C PHE A 258 6.19 -31.35 -19.17
N ILE A 259 5.35 -30.33 -18.91
CA ILE A 259 4.01 -30.51 -18.32
C ILE A 259 3.01 -31.11 -19.31
N ASN A 260 3.04 -30.69 -20.58
CA ASN A 260 2.01 -31.07 -21.55
C ASN A 260 2.17 -32.48 -22.13
N ALA A 261 3.29 -33.18 -21.85
CA ALA A 261 3.58 -34.55 -22.30
C ALA A 261 3.43 -34.84 -23.81
N SER A 262 3.14 -33.84 -24.64
CA SER A 262 3.10 -33.95 -26.10
C SER A 262 4.46 -33.50 -26.64
N LEU A 263 5.39 -34.46 -26.72
CA LEU A 263 6.58 -34.27 -27.54
C LEU A 263 6.11 -34.01 -28.99
N PRO A 264 6.46 -32.89 -29.62
CA PRO A 264 6.30 -32.79 -31.08
C PRO A 264 7.10 -33.94 -31.70
N LYS A 265 6.48 -34.71 -32.59
CA LYS A 265 7.16 -35.78 -33.32
C LYS A 265 8.34 -35.17 -34.07
N ILE A 266 9.55 -35.56 -33.66
CA ILE A 266 10.74 -35.32 -34.47
C ILE A 266 10.59 -36.23 -35.69
N VAL A 267 10.23 -35.65 -36.84
CA VAL A 267 10.34 -36.34 -38.11
C VAL A 267 11.82 -36.39 -38.44
N GLU A 268 12.46 -37.54 -38.24
CA GLU A 268 13.78 -37.79 -38.81
C GLU A 268 13.66 -37.70 -40.34
N PRO A 269 14.56 -36.99 -41.04
CA PRO A 269 14.58 -37.07 -42.48
C PRO A 269 14.90 -38.52 -42.86
N GLU A 270 14.02 -39.13 -43.65
CA GLU A 270 14.36 -40.34 -44.40
C GLU A 270 15.68 -40.08 -45.12
N LYS A 271 16.68 -40.92 -44.82
CA LYS A 271 17.90 -40.97 -45.61
C LYS A 271 17.54 -41.65 -46.92
N GLU A 272 17.42 -40.85 -47.98
CA GLU A 272 17.81 -41.20 -49.35
C GLU A 272 18.01 -39.95 -50.20
#